data_AF-A0A8B6HPW4-F1
#
_entry.id   AF-A0A8B6HPW4-F1
#
_cell.length_a   1.000
_cell.length_b   1.000
_cell.length_c   1.000
_cell.angle_alpha   90.00
_cell.angle_beta   90.00
_cell.angle_gamma   90.00
#
_symmetry.space_group_name_H-M   'P 1'
#
loop_
_entity.id
_entity.type
_entity.pdbx_description
1 polymer ?
#
loop_
_entity_poly.entity_id
_entity_poly.type
_entity_poly.pdbx_seq_one_letter_code
_entity_poly.pdbx_strand_id
1 'polypeptide(L)'
;MHLRLNELENTVKESEWYKNLTEEVRKNVSCKLYELVPRTCDVKYDIPKEDDNIKYVTTFKIETWRSGNYRVMFLKMYSITIEEETCYCMCEFPSVIGTMKIMEDKHLARFSHTYPGGVREEGSTTAAQFTTEDKKLQLGRFYYTMNSTLNHFPDCKDTARVLLFNDENKKKTLSKVLMDAIKKDLKEENFQEKKFKEGNQPPQIDRLESEELKYEFQVYVAHTDDDEEKAQQIIDHLRKKGMADSDIFDADSYLPGSSWTKKMEVASCKCRWFIFLLTKNALQDKSLNYNVVSALGDSIYRRKVRVIPVVDRCDNLVIPEALRWITYIPFDINGRHLESLYSIVSGKFLFN
;
A
#
# COMPACT_ATOMS: atom_id res chain seq x y z
N MET A 1 8.69 -1.81 12.56
CA MET A 1 10.10 -1.94 12.13
C MET A 1 10.75 -0.60 12.42
N HIS A 2 11.39 -0.43 13.57
CA HIS A 2 12.24 0.74 13.82
C HIS A 2 13.68 0.33 13.60
N LEU A 3 14.04 0.08 12.33
CA LEU A 3 15.36 0.51 11.91
C LEU A 3 15.37 2.03 12.12
N ARG A 4 16.47 2.58 12.64
CA ARG A 4 16.68 4.03 12.67
C ARG A 4 16.98 4.49 11.24
N LEU A 5 15.96 4.40 10.36
CA LEU A 5 16.08 4.76 8.95
C LEU A 5 16.48 6.23 8.79
N ASN A 6 16.13 7.08 9.77
CA ASN A 6 16.58 8.45 9.89
C ASN A 6 18.09 8.62 10.12
N GLU A 7 18.79 7.60 10.62
CA GLU A 7 20.26 7.62 10.82
C GLU A 7 21.02 6.98 9.65
N LEU A 8 20.31 6.43 8.66
CA LEU A 8 20.90 5.65 7.58
C LEU A 8 21.86 6.48 6.73
N GLU A 9 21.45 7.69 6.36
CA GLU A 9 22.26 8.60 5.57
C GLU A 9 23.57 8.98 6.29
N ASN A 10 23.48 9.32 7.57
CA ASN A 10 24.66 9.65 8.37
C ASN A 10 25.59 8.43 8.49
N THR A 11 25.03 7.25 8.74
CA THR A 11 25.80 5.99 8.81
C THR A 11 26.60 5.74 7.53
N VAL A 12 26.00 5.97 6.37
CA VAL A 12 26.69 5.83 5.07
C VAL A 12 27.76 6.91 4.93
N LYS A 13 27.41 8.19 5.12
CA LYS A 13 28.31 9.33 4.88
C LYS A 13 29.52 9.37 5.83
N GLU A 14 29.36 8.85 7.05
CA GLU A 14 30.44 8.80 8.03
C GLU A 14 31.37 7.60 7.86
N SER A 15 30.99 6.62 7.04
CA SER A 15 31.81 5.43 6.79
C SER A 15 33.11 5.75 6.06
N GLU A 16 34.16 4.98 6.36
CA GLU A 16 35.44 5.08 5.64
C GLU A 16 35.27 4.81 4.15
N TRP A 17 34.41 3.86 3.79
CA TRP A 17 34.08 3.55 2.40
C TRP A 17 33.62 4.80 1.65
N TYR A 18 32.62 5.53 2.17
CA TYR A 18 32.09 6.73 1.52
C TYR A 18 33.10 7.88 1.50
N LYS A 19 33.87 8.05 2.58
CA LYS A 19 34.92 9.08 2.68
C LYS A 19 36.05 8.86 1.68
N ASN A 20 36.33 7.62 1.30
CA ASN A 20 37.34 7.28 0.30
C ASN A 20 36.85 7.40 -1.17
N LEU A 21 35.56 7.64 -1.40
CA LEU A 21 35.03 7.91 -2.74
C LEU A 21 35.35 9.33 -3.19
N THR A 22 35.55 9.51 -4.50
CA THR A 22 35.63 10.83 -5.13
C THR A 22 34.29 11.55 -5.07
N GLU A 23 34.29 12.89 -5.16
CA GLU A 23 33.05 13.68 -5.14
C GLU A 23 32.08 13.27 -6.25
N GLU A 24 32.60 12.93 -7.43
CA GLU A 24 31.77 12.51 -8.56
C GLU A 24 31.07 11.18 -8.30
N VAL A 25 31.77 10.20 -7.71
CA VAL A 25 31.18 8.91 -7.36
C VAL A 25 30.15 9.05 -6.25
N ARG A 26 30.37 9.95 -5.29
CA ARG A 26 29.42 10.23 -4.19
C ARG A 26 28.05 10.70 -4.70
N LYS A 27 27.98 11.42 -5.82
CA LYS A 27 26.70 11.84 -6.44
C LYS A 27 25.85 10.66 -6.89
N ASN A 28 26.47 9.49 -7.12
CA ASN A 28 25.80 8.27 -7.55
C ASN A 28 25.48 7.31 -6.38
N VAL A 29 25.67 7.76 -5.13
CA VAL A 29 25.36 6.97 -3.92
C VAL A 29 24.00 7.36 -3.37
N SER A 30 23.02 6.47 -3.51
CA SER A 30 21.73 6.61 -2.83
C SER A 30 21.85 6.19 -1.37
N CYS A 31 21.51 7.10 -0.46
CA CYS A 31 21.45 6.84 0.98
C CYS A 31 20.09 6.26 1.45
N LYS A 32 19.18 5.96 0.52
CA LYS A 32 17.87 5.32 0.80
C LYS A 32 17.99 3.79 0.83
N LEU A 33 17.14 3.15 1.62
CA LEU A 33 16.93 1.70 1.61
C LEU A 33 15.88 1.32 0.55
N TYR A 34 16.21 0.38 -0.34
CA TYR A 34 15.27 -0.16 -1.33
C TYR A 34 14.79 -1.56 -0.93
N GLU A 35 13.52 -1.66 -0.56
CA GLU A 35 12.82 -2.90 -0.20
C GLU A 35 12.30 -3.57 -1.48
N LEU A 36 12.93 -4.67 -1.88
CA LEU A 36 12.68 -5.41 -3.12
C LEU A 36 11.51 -6.38 -2.94
N VAL A 37 10.40 -6.12 -3.63
CA VAL A 37 9.16 -6.91 -3.50
C VAL A 37 8.88 -7.65 -4.83
N PRO A 38 9.32 -8.90 -5.00
CA PRO A 38 8.98 -9.73 -6.14
C PRO A 38 7.50 -10.14 -6.11
N ARG A 39 6.86 -10.21 -7.28
CA ARG A 39 5.46 -10.65 -7.43
C ARG A 39 5.23 -12.09 -7.02
N THR A 40 6.22 -12.94 -7.20
CA THR A 40 6.12 -14.35 -6.83
C THR A 40 6.19 -14.58 -5.32
N CYS A 41 6.61 -13.57 -4.55
CA CYS A 41 7.04 -13.65 -3.16
C CYS A 41 8.29 -14.55 -2.95
N ASP A 42 9.04 -14.86 -4.01
CA ASP A 42 10.27 -15.66 -3.92
C ASP A 42 11.44 -14.77 -3.46
N VAL A 43 11.77 -14.86 -2.17
CA VAL A 43 12.81 -14.06 -1.54
C VAL A 43 14.19 -14.67 -1.81
N LYS A 44 15.06 -13.90 -2.46
CA LYS A 44 16.42 -14.30 -2.83
C LYS A 44 17.45 -13.56 -1.97
N TYR A 45 18.04 -14.23 -1.00
CA TYR A 45 18.96 -13.60 -0.05
C TYR A 45 20.33 -13.23 -0.63
N ASP A 46 20.70 -13.82 -1.77
CA ASP A 46 21.96 -13.56 -2.48
C ASP A 46 21.70 -12.72 -3.73
N ILE A 47 21.41 -11.43 -3.52
CA ILE A 47 21.07 -10.46 -4.58
C ILE A 47 22.05 -10.50 -5.78
N PRO A 48 23.38 -10.54 -5.59
CA PRO A 48 24.33 -10.63 -6.71
C PRO A 48 24.19 -11.88 -7.59
N LYS A 49 23.59 -12.97 -7.12
CA LYS A 49 23.34 -14.16 -7.95
C LYS A 49 22.10 -14.02 -8.84
N GLU A 50 21.24 -13.07 -8.55
CA GLU A 50 20.00 -12.86 -9.32
C GLU A 50 20.23 -11.97 -10.55
N ASP A 51 21.31 -11.19 -10.59
CA ASP A 51 21.63 -10.28 -11.69
C ASP A 51 23.13 -9.94 -11.70
N ASP A 52 23.85 -10.32 -12.77
CA ASP A 52 25.30 -10.13 -12.91
C ASP A 52 25.74 -8.65 -12.88
N ASN A 53 24.81 -7.72 -13.14
CA ASN A 53 25.07 -6.29 -13.06
C ASN A 53 25.09 -5.74 -11.63
N ILE A 54 24.76 -6.58 -10.64
CA ILE A 54 24.71 -6.19 -9.23
C ILE A 54 25.87 -6.85 -8.47
N LYS A 55 26.70 -6.04 -7.82
CA LYS A 55 27.85 -6.53 -7.03
C LYS A 55 27.81 -6.00 -5.61
N TYR A 56 28.11 -6.87 -4.65
CA TYR A 56 28.31 -6.48 -3.26
C TYR A 56 29.50 -5.53 -3.13
N VAL A 57 29.35 -4.50 -2.29
CA VAL A 57 30.39 -3.48 -2.07
C VAL A 57 30.86 -3.49 -0.61
N THR A 58 29.94 -3.28 0.33
CA THR A 58 30.26 -3.20 1.75
C THR A 58 29.02 -3.49 2.60
N THR A 59 29.18 -3.55 3.92
CA THR A 59 28.07 -3.72 4.88
C THR A 59 28.17 -2.69 5.99
N PHE A 60 27.03 -2.10 6.36
CA PHE A 60 26.89 -1.21 7.51
C PHE A 60 26.26 -1.97 8.68
N LYS A 61 26.81 -1.77 9.87
CA LYS A 61 26.36 -2.39 11.11
C LYS A 61 25.47 -1.41 11.87
N ILE A 62 24.26 -1.83 12.24
CA ILE A 62 23.35 -1.06 13.08
C ILE A 62 23.09 -1.86 14.35
N GLU A 63 23.45 -1.29 15.50
CA GLU A 63 23.32 -1.93 16.80
C GLU A 63 22.13 -1.35 17.55
N THR A 64 21.31 -2.21 18.16
CA THR A 64 20.14 -1.75 18.89
C THR A 64 19.76 -2.69 20.03
N TRP A 65 19.27 -2.13 21.13
CA TRP A 65 18.64 -2.89 22.20
C TRP A 65 17.14 -2.98 21.92
N ARG A 66 16.62 -4.20 21.71
CA ARG A 66 15.21 -4.42 21.40
C ARG A 66 14.68 -5.65 22.08
N SER A 67 13.55 -5.49 22.78
CA SER A 67 12.84 -6.58 23.47
C SER A 67 13.77 -7.37 24.40
N GLY A 68 14.55 -6.66 25.22
CA GLY A 68 15.50 -7.25 26.17
C GLY A 68 16.75 -7.88 25.55
N ASN A 69 16.93 -7.78 24.23
CA ASN A 69 18.05 -8.39 23.52
C ASN A 69 18.87 -7.32 22.79
N TYR A 70 20.19 -7.45 22.88
CA TYR A 70 21.10 -6.72 22.01
C TYR A 70 21.08 -7.35 20.62
N ARG A 71 20.79 -6.54 19.60
CA ARG A 71 20.67 -6.97 18.20
C ARG A 71 21.64 -6.18 17.33
N VAL A 72 22.26 -6.90 16.41
CA VAL A 72 23.07 -6.33 15.35
C VAL A 72 22.36 -6.60 14.03
N MET A 73 22.05 -5.54 13.30
CA MET A 73 21.48 -5.58 11.96
C MET A 73 22.56 -5.19 10.95
N PHE A 74 22.52 -5.82 9.78
CA PHE A 74 23.50 -5.61 8.73
C PHE A 74 22.78 -5.12 7.48
N LEU A 75 23.13 -3.92 7.01
CA LEU A 75 22.64 -3.39 5.74
C LEU A 75 23.75 -3.47 4.70
N LYS A 76 23.51 -4.21 3.63
CA LYS A 76 24.49 -4.41 2.56
C LYS A 76 24.35 -3.31 1.52
N MET A 77 25.47 -2.75 1.10
CA MET A 77 25.59 -1.83 -0.02
C MET A 77 25.97 -2.62 -1.28
N TYR A 78 25.30 -2.28 -2.38
CA TYR A 78 25.53 -2.87 -3.68
C TYR A 78 25.88 -1.78 -4.70
N SER A 79 26.63 -2.18 -5.71
CA SER A 79 26.86 -1.42 -6.94
C SER A 79 26.03 -2.04 -8.06
N ILE A 80 25.41 -1.19 -8.87
CA ILE A 80 24.62 -1.57 -10.03
C ILE A 80 25.25 -0.88 -11.23
N THR A 81 25.70 -1.64 -12.22
CA THR A 81 26.36 -1.11 -13.42
C THR A 81 25.58 -1.48 -14.68
N ILE A 82 25.16 -0.49 -15.47
CA ILE A 82 24.48 -0.70 -16.76
C ILE A 82 25.09 0.27 -17.78
N GLU A 83 25.55 -0.23 -18.93
CA GLU A 83 26.02 0.60 -20.05
C GLU A 83 27.01 1.71 -19.59
N GLU A 84 28.01 1.31 -18.78
CA GLU A 84 29.07 2.15 -18.17
C GLU A 84 28.65 3.02 -16.98
N GLU A 85 27.36 3.23 -16.75
CA GLU A 85 26.89 3.97 -15.58
C GLU A 85 26.83 3.08 -14.34
N THR A 86 27.36 3.59 -13.21
CA THR A 86 27.36 2.88 -11.92
C THR A 86 26.69 3.70 -10.84
N CYS A 87 25.72 3.10 -10.15
CA CYS A 87 25.07 3.65 -8.97
C CYS A 87 25.24 2.72 -7.77
N TYR A 88 25.11 3.27 -6.56
CA TYR A 88 25.23 2.53 -5.31
C TYR A 88 23.96 2.65 -4.48
N CYS A 89 23.48 1.54 -3.93
CA CYS A 89 22.33 1.54 -3.03
C CYS A 89 22.37 0.42 -1.99
N MET A 90 21.64 0.63 -0.89
CA MET A 90 21.29 -0.45 0.02
C MET A 90 19.95 -1.04 -0.41
N CYS A 91 19.90 -2.35 -0.60
CA CYS A 91 18.66 -3.03 -0.93
C CYS A 91 18.56 -4.38 -0.25
N GLU A 92 17.34 -4.79 0.07
CA GLU A 92 17.05 -6.09 0.65
C GLU A 92 15.67 -6.57 0.21
N PHE A 93 15.47 -7.89 0.26
CA PHE A 93 14.13 -8.47 0.12
C PHE A 93 13.48 -8.54 1.50
N PRO A 94 12.25 -8.04 1.71
CA PRO A 94 11.57 -8.20 2.97
C PRO A 94 11.35 -9.67 3.28
N SER A 95 12.03 -10.23 4.28
CA SER A 95 11.93 -11.67 4.58
C SER A 95 10.49 -12.13 4.87
N VAL A 96 9.63 -11.22 5.34
CA VAL A 96 8.23 -11.47 5.68
C VAL A 96 7.36 -11.87 4.49
N ILE A 97 7.65 -11.41 3.27
CA ILE A 97 6.87 -11.81 2.09
C ILE A 97 7.19 -13.24 1.66
N GLY A 98 8.41 -13.74 1.96
CA GLY A 98 8.79 -15.13 1.69
C GLY A 98 7.90 -16.14 2.43
N THR A 99 7.34 -15.75 3.57
CA THR A 99 6.36 -16.58 4.30
C THR A 99 5.10 -16.82 3.47
N MET A 100 4.66 -15.86 2.66
CA MET A 100 3.46 -16.03 1.80
C MET A 100 3.69 -17.10 0.74
N LYS A 101 4.89 -17.15 0.14
CA LYS A 101 5.27 -18.20 -0.80
C LYS A 101 5.32 -19.57 -0.12
N ILE A 102 5.90 -19.66 1.08
CA ILE A 102 5.93 -20.91 1.85
C ILE A 102 4.51 -21.38 2.21
N MET A 103 3.61 -20.46 2.56
CA MET A 103 2.21 -20.78 2.86
C MET A 103 1.49 -21.36 1.64
N GLU A 104 1.70 -20.77 0.46
CA GLU A 104 1.16 -21.27 -0.82
C GLU A 104 1.77 -22.65 -1.18
N ASP A 105 3.10 -22.73 -1.28
CA ASP A 105 3.82 -23.92 -1.74
C ASP A 105 3.58 -25.14 -0.83
N LYS A 106 3.42 -24.92 0.48
CA LYS A 106 3.19 -25.99 1.46
C LYS A 106 1.71 -26.17 1.82
N HIS A 107 0.80 -25.42 1.20
CA HIS A 107 -0.61 -25.39 1.55
C HIS A 107 -0.84 -25.20 3.07
N LEU A 108 0.00 -24.37 3.70
CA LEU A 108 -0.03 -24.05 5.13
C LEU A 108 -0.90 -22.82 5.38
N ALA A 109 -1.33 -22.66 6.63
CA ALA A 109 -2.31 -21.68 7.09
C ALA A 109 -3.72 -21.92 6.54
N ARG A 110 -4.53 -22.51 7.41
CA ARG A 110 -5.95 -22.80 7.17
C ARG A 110 -6.75 -21.58 7.59
N PHE A 111 -7.45 -20.93 6.67
CA PHE A 111 -8.52 -20.03 7.05
C PHE A 111 -9.77 -20.87 7.26
N SER A 112 -10.28 -20.93 8.49
CA SER A 112 -11.62 -21.45 8.72
C SER A 112 -12.61 -20.38 8.24
N HIS A 113 -13.23 -20.60 7.08
CA HIS A 113 -14.41 -19.81 6.73
C HIS A 113 -15.56 -20.26 7.63
N THR A 114 -15.74 -19.60 8.78
CA THR A 114 -17.06 -19.58 9.40
C THR A 114 -17.89 -18.58 8.60
N TYR A 115 -18.63 -19.08 7.61
CA TYR A 115 -19.67 -18.29 6.97
C TYR A 115 -20.66 -17.82 8.04
N PRO A 116 -20.89 -16.51 8.23
CA PRO A 116 -21.98 -16.03 9.05
C PRO A 116 -23.29 -16.25 8.26
N GLY A 117 -23.84 -17.46 8.32
CA GLY A 117 -25.12 -17.78 7.66
C GLY A 117 -25.37 -19.26 7.33
N GLY A 118 -24.37 -20.13 7.46
CA GLY A 118 -24.49 -21.55 7.10
C GLY A 118 -24.65 -22.48 8.30
N VAL A 119 -25.69 -22.31 9.14
CA VAL A 119 -26.09 -23.35 10.10
C VAL A 119 -27.08 -24.27 9.42
N ARG A 120 -26.65 -25.02 8.40
CA ARG A 120 -27.31 -26.25 7.97
C ARG A 120 -26.27 -27.23 7.45
N GLU A 121 -26.38 -28.43 8.00
CA GLU A 121 -25.63 -29.66 7.72
C GLU A 121 -24.29 -29.84 8.46
N GLU A 122 -24.26 -30.97 9.15
CA GLU A 122 -23.21 -31.47 10.00
C GLU A 122 -21.87 -31.57 9.23
N GLY A 123 -20.80 -31.06 9.84
CA GLY A 123 -19.51 -31.76 9.77
C GLY A 123 -18.56 -31.51 8.60
N SER A 124 -18.59 -30.36 7.91
CA SER A 124 -17.40 -29.96 7.12
C SER A 124 -17.05 -28.48 7.27
N THR A 125 -16.12 -28.19 8.17
CA THR A 125 -15.25 -27.03 7.96
C THR A 125 -14.39 -27.35 6.75
N THR A 126 -14.78 -26.85 5.57
CA THR A 126 -13.88 -26.84 4.41
C THR A 126 -12.75 -25.87 4.73
N ALA A 127 -11.65 -26.41 5.26
CA ALA A 127 -10.45 -25.63 5.52
C ALA A 127 -9.94 -25.07 4.19
N ALA A 128 -10.06 -23.76 3.98
CA ALA A 128 -9.48 -23.13 2.80
C ALA A 128 -7.96 -23.02 3.00
N GLN A 129 -7.23 -23.58 2.04
CA GLN A 129 -5.77 -23.48 1.96
C GLN A 129 -5.39 -22.08 1.48
N PHE A 130 -4.23 -21.56 1.91
CA PHE A 130 -3.69 -20.32 1.36
C PHE A 130 -3.43 -20.47 -0.14
N THR A 131 -4.23 -19.81 -0.96
CA THR A 131 -4.20 -19.95 -2.42
C THR A 131 -3.26 -18.94 -3.07
N THR A 132 -3.00 -19.13 -4.37
CA THR A 132 -2.31 -18.13 -5.20
C THR A 132 -3.02 -16.78 -5.22
N GLU A 133 -4.36 -16.76 -5.20
CA GLU A 133 -5.13 -15.52 -5.16
C GLU A 133 -5.02 -14.84 -3.79
N ASP A 134 -4.97 -15.61 -2.70
CA ASP A 134 -4.68 -15.07 -1.36
C ASP A 134 -3.27 -14.48 -1.32
N LYS A 135 -2.26 -15.17 -1.88
CA LYS A 135 -0.89 -14.64 -1.97
C LYS A 135 -0.84 -13.31 -2.70
N LYS A 136 -1.46 -13.21 -3.89
CA LYS A 136 -1.54 -11.97 -4.66
C LYS A 136 -2.20 -10.86 -3.85
N LEU A 137 -3.29 -11.18 -3.16
CA LEU A 137 -4.01 -10.23 -2.32
C LEU A 137 -3.15 -9.74 -1.14
N GLN A 138 -2.53 -10.66 -0.39
CA GLN A 138 -1.68 -10.30 0.76
C GLN A 138 -0.42 -9.55 0.33
N LEU A 139 0.16 -9.87 -0.82
CA LEU A 139 1.29 -9.12 -1.37
C LEU A 139 0.91 -7.67 -1.71
N GLY A 140 -0.24 -7.48 -2.35
CA GLY A 140 -0.77 -6.13 -2.60
C GLY A 140 -0.95 -5.36 -1.30
N ARG A 141 -1.58 -5.99 -0.29
CA ARG A 141 -1.77 -5.40 1.04
C ARG A 141 -0.44 -5.03 1.70
N PHE A 142 0.54 -5.93 1.68
CA PHE A 142 1.88 -5.66 2.20
C PHE A 142 2.51 -4.43 1.53
N TYR A 143 2.53 -4.41 0.19
CA TYR A 143 3.12 -3.32 -0.57
C TYR A 143 2.49 -1.96 -0.21
N TYR A 144 1.17 -1.87 -0.24
CA TYR A 144 0.47 -0.61 0.01
C TYR A 144 0.58 -0.16 1.47
N THR A 145 0.43 -1.08 2.42
CA THR A 145 0.55 -0.75 3.85
C THR A 145 1.97 -0.30 4.18
N MET A 146 2.99 -0.97 3.62
CA MET A 146 4.38 -0.58 3.83
C MET A 146 4.67 0.80 3.24
N ASN A 147 4.23 1.05 2.00
CA ASN A 147 4.41 2.35 1.35
C ASN A 147 3.66 3.47 2.09
N SER A 148 2.43 3.23 2.55
CA SER A 148 1.68 4.19 3.38
C SER A 148 2.38 4.46 4.70
N THR A 149 2.89 3.42 5.37
CA THR A 149 3.60 3.53 6.65
C THR A 149 4.85 4.39 6.50
N LEU A 150 5.68 4.11 5.49
CA LEU A 150 6.91 4.88 5.22
C LEU A 150 6.63 6.35 4.93
N ASN A 151 5.51 6.67 4.28
CA ASN A 151 5.14 8.05 3.96
C ASN A 151 4.44 8.77 5.12
N HIS A 152 3.83 8.03 6.04
CA HIS A 152 3.10 8.58 7.18
C HIS A 152 4.03 9.03 8.31
N PHE A 153 5.05 8.24 8.64
CA PHE A 153 5.96 8.53 9.74
C PHE A 153 7.10 9.47 9.29
N PRO A 154 7.28 10.66 9.90
CA PRO A 154 8.32 11.61 9.52
C PRO A 154 9.73 11.02 9.49
N ASP A 155 10.08 10.20 10.48
CA ASP A 155 11.40 9.57 10.61
C ASP A 155 11.70 8.53 9.51
N CYS A 156 10.67 8.07 8.81
CA CYS A 156 10.77 7.11 7.72
C CYS A 156 10.54 7.76 6.34
N LYS A 157 10.09 9.01 6.33
CA LYS A 157 9.71 9.69 5.11
C LYS A 157 10.96 9.94 4.28
N ASP A 158 10.93 9.46 3.05
CA ASP A 158 12.00 9.59 2.07
C ASP A 158 13.33 8.89 2.39
N THR A 159 13.38 8.07 3.46
CA THR A 159 14.57 7.27 3.81
C THR A 159 14.54 5.86 3.22
N ALA A 160 13.38 5.40 2.74
CA ALA A 160 13.23 4.10 2.10
C ALA A 160 12.22 4.12 0.93
N ARG A 161 12.34 3.12 0.05
CA ARG A 161 11.47 2.90 -1.13
C ARG A 161 11.06 1.44 -1.19
N VAL A 162 9.79 1.17 -1.45
CA VAL A 162 9.30 -0.18 -1.73
C VAL A 162 9.19 -0.37 -3.25
N LEU A 163 9.91 -1.34 -3.79
CA LEU A 163 9.98 -1.62 -5.22
C LEU A 163 9.26 -2.94 -5.53
N LEU A 164 7.98 -2.85 -5.92
CA LEU A 164 7.24 -4.01 -6.42
C LEU A 164 7.58 -4.25 -7.90
N PHE A 165 8.08 -5.44 -8.22
CA PHE A 165 8.50 -5.78 -9.59
C PHE A 165 8.09 -7.20 -9.99
N ASN A 166 7.96 -7.41 -11.30
CA ASN A 166 7.66 -8.72 -11.86
C ASN A 166 8.98 -9.47 -12.11
N ASP A 167 9.34 -10.34 -11.17
CA ASP A 167 10.55 -11.16 -11.17
C ASP A 167 10.50 -12.33 -12.18
N GLU A 168 9.35 -12.62 -12.77
CA GLU A 168 9.21 -13.60 -13.86
C GLU A 168 9.50 -12.98 -15.24
N ASN A 169 9.47 -11.65 -15.33
CA ASN A 169 9.70 -10.95 -16.59
C ASN A 169 11.20 -10.72 -16.87
N LYS A 170 11.79 -11.61 -17.65
CA LYS A 170 13.20 -11.54 -18.07
C LYS A 170 13.61 -10.26 -18.81
N LYS A 171 12.66 -9.49 -19.36
CA LYS A 171 12.97 -8.21 -20.05
C LYS A 171 13.30 -7.07 -19.07
N LYS A 172 12.82 -7.16 -17.82
CA LYS A 172 13.02 -6.12 -16.80
C LYS A 172 13.83 -6.71 -15.65
N THR A 173 15.14 -6.73 -15.84
CA THR A 173 16.11 -7.24 -14.86
C THR A 173 16.10 -6.41 -13.57
N LEU A 174 16.50 -7.02 -12.46
CA LEU A 174 16.52 -6.37 -11.15
C LEU A 174 17.42 -5.13 -11.14
N SER A 175 18.55 -5.20 -11.82
CA SER A 175 19.47 -4.07 -12.04
C SER A 175 18.78 -2.87 -12.69
N LYS A 176 17.94 -3.08 -13.72
CA LYS A 176 17.19 -2.01 -14.37
C LYS A 176 16.16 -1.40 -13.42
N VAL A 177 15.42 -2.23 -12.68
CA VAL A 177 14.44 -1.76 -11.68
C VAL A 177 15.11 -0.86 -10.64
N LEU A 178 16.27 -1.26 -10.13
CA LEU A 178 17.05 -0.50 -9.15
C LEU A 178 17.63 0.78 -9.77
N MET A 179 18.28 0.68 -10.94
CA MET A 179 18.90 1.82 -11.61
C MET A 179 17.89 2.93 -11.92
N ASP A 180 16.70 2.57 -12.42
CA ASP A 180 15.62 3.52 -12.68
C ASP A 180 15.16 4.23 -11.38
N ALA A 181 15.00 3.47 -10.29
CA ALA A 181 14.59 4.01 -9.01
C ALA A 181 15.65 4.94 -8.41
N ILE A 182 16.92 4.53 -8.43
CA ILE A 182 18.05 5.30 -7.90
C ILE A 182 18.24 6.60 -8.68
N LYS A 183 18.28 6.53 -10.01
CA LYS A 183 18.39 7.75 -10.85
C LYS A 183 17.26 8.72 -10.59
N LYS A 184 16.05 8.19 -10.40
CA LYS A 184 14.88 9.00 -10.09
C LYS A 184 15.02 9.67 -8.71
N ASP A 185 15.54 8.97 -7.70
CA ASP A 185 15.78 9.53 -6.37
C ASP A 185 16.98 10.50 -6.33
N LEU A 186 18.02 10.30 -7.15
CA LEU A 186 19.20 11.17 -7.22
C LEU A 186 18.96 12.46 -8.02
N LYS A 187 18.01 12.46 -8.96
CA LYS A 187 17.71 13.63 -9.83
C LYS A 187 16.79 14.67 -9.21
N GLU A 188 16.18 14.42 -8.05
CA GLU A 188 15.13 15.30 -7.51
C GLU A 188 15.56 16.07 -6.25
N GLU A 189 15.86 17.37 -6.42
CA GLU A 189 15.28 18.39 -5.54
C GLU A 189 13.74 18.25 -5.60
N ASN A 190 13.11 18.00 -4.44
CA ASN A 190 11.65 17.97 -4.23
C ASN A 190 10.82 16.93 -5.04
N PHE A 191 10.91 15.68 -4.57
CA PHE A 191 10.15 14.52 -5.08
C PHE A 191 8.62 14.52 -4.89
N GLN A 192 8.09 15.51 -4.19
CA GLN A 192 6.67 15.56 -3.86
C GLN A 192 5.84 16.27 -4.93
N GLU A 193 6.43 17.04 -5.85
CA GLU A 193 5.68 17.74 -6.90
C GLU A 193 5.64 17.00 -8.25
N LYS A 194 6.61 16.12 -8.54
CA LYS A 194 6.67 15.37 -9.81
C LYS A 194 5.94 14.04 -9.80
N LYS A 195 5.89 13.31 -8.69
CA LYS A 195 5.12 12.04 -8.59
C LYS A 195 3.60 12.22 -8.69
N PHE A 196 3.08 13.43 -8.48
CA PHE A 196 1.67 13.75 -8.73
C PHE A 196 1.39 14.16 -10.19
N LYS A 197 2.43 14.40 -11.01
CA LYS A 197 2.30 14.80 -12.42
C LYS A 197 2.72 13.71 -13.42
N GLU A 198 3.58 12.78 -13.04
CA GLU A 198 3.96 11.60 -13.83
C GLU A 198 3.47 10.34 -13.10
N GLY A 199 2.26 9.94 -13.46
CA GLY A 199 1.49 8.79 -12.99
C GLY A 199 2.08 7.45 -13.38
N ASN A 200 3.26 7.16 -12.86
CA ASN A 200 3.77 5.79 -12.80
C ASN A 200 2.68 4.87 -12.22
N GLN A 201 2.11 4.04 -13.09
CA GLN A 201 1.07 3.09 -12.73
C GLN A 201 1.55 2.21 -11.58
N PRO A 202 0.81 2.08 -10.46
CA PRO A 202 0.92 0.92 -9.60
C PRO A 202 1.03 -0.36 -10.44
N PRO A 203 1.98 -1.27 -10.10
CA PRO A 203 2.12 -2.52 -10.83
C PRO A 203 0.76 -3.23 -10.82
N GLN A 204 0.17 -3.44 -12.00
CA GLN A 204 -1.08 -4.17 -12.15
C GLN A 204 -0.89 -5.61 -11.63
N ILE A 205 -1.27 -5.86 -10.39
CA ILE A 205 -1.50 -7.21 -9.87
C ILE A 205 -2.86 -7.59 -10.45
N ASP A 206 -2.82 -8.35 -11.54
CA ASP A 206 -3.94 -8.90 -12.32
C ASP A 206 -5.32 -8.28 -12.05
N ARG A 207 -5.73 -7.42 -13.00
CA ARG A 207 -7.14 -7.15 -13.26
C ARG A 207 -7.83 -8.47 -13.62
N LEU A 208 -8.37 -9.16 -12.62
CA LEU A 208 -9.50 -10.05 -12.83
C LEU A 208 -10.71 -9.13 -13.05
N GLU A 209 -10.89 -8.68 -14.30
CA GLU A 209 -12.19 -8.24 -14.79
C GLU A 209 -13.09 -9.49 -14.82
N SER A 210 -13.68 -9.83 -13.68
CA SER A 210 -14.69 -10.89 -13.58
C SER A 210 -16.07 -10.25 -13.67
N GLU A 211 -16.73 -10.47 -14.82
CA GLU A 211 -18.10 -10.07 -15.19
C GLU A 211 -18.36 -8.56 -15.14
N GLU A 212 -19.02 -8.00 -16.16
CA GLU A 212 -19.42 -6.60 -16.21
C GLU A 212 -20.38 -6.26 -15.05
N LEU A 213 -19.84 -5.94 -13.88
CA LEU A 213 -20.59 -5.35 -12.78
C LEU A 213 -21.08 -3.98 -13.26
N LYS A 214 -22.36 -3.92 -13.65
CA LYS A 214 -23.05 -2.66 -13.94
C LYS A 214 -23.38 -1.97 -12.63
N TYR A 215 -22.63 -0.92 -12.32
CA TYR A 215 -22.90 -0.04 -11.18
C TYR A 215 -23.90 1.04 -11.58
N GLU A 216 -24.87 1.32 -10.70
CA GLU A 216 -25.83 2.40 -10.88
C GLU A 216 -25.22 3.77 -10.54
N PHE A 217 -24.28 3.81 -9.59
CA PHE A 217 -23.60 5.01 -9.13
C PHE A 217 -22.08 4.81 -9.15
N GLN A 218 -21.34 5.89 -9.31
CA GLN A 218 -19.87 5.85 -9.26
C GLN A 218 -19.35 5.89 -7.82
N VAL A 219 -19.98 6.67 -6.92
CA VAL A 219 -19.46 6.93 -5.57
C VAL A 219 -20.53 6.85 -4.51
N TYR A 220 -20.16 6.31 -3.36
CA TYR A 220 -20.80 6.59 -2.09
C TYR A 220 -19.76 7.09 -1.08
N VAL A 221 -20.07 8.16 -0.34
CA VAL A 221 -19.25 8.65 0.77
C VAL A 221 -19.86 8.15 2.07
N ALA A 222 -19.23 7.15 2.68
CA ALA A 222 -19.65 6.58 3.96
C ALA A 222 -19.06 7.41 5.11
N HIS A 223 -19.92 7.94 5.97
CA HIS A 223 -19.55 8.74 7.14
C HIS A 223 -20.50 8.45 8.32
N THR A 224 -20.08 8.79 9.53
CA THR A 224 -20.98 8.86 10.69
C THR A 224 -21.74 10.18 10.69
N ASP A 225 -22.83 10.27 11.47
CA ASP A 225 -23.66 11.49 11.57
C ASP A 225 -22.82 12.72 11.95
N ASP A 226 -21.86 12.57 12.87
CA ASP A 226 -20.96 13.66 13.30
C ASP A 226 -19.94 14.11 12.24
N ASP A 227 -19.87 13.45 11.09
CA ASP A 227 -18.92 13.72 9.99
C ASP A 227 -19.60 14.23 8.72
N GLU A 228 -20.89 14.55 8.78
CA GLU A 228 -21.70 15.02 7.64
C GLU A 228 -21.06 16.22 6.93
N GLU A 229 -20.55 17.21 7.67
CA GLU A 229 -19.92 18.39 7.09
C GLU A 229 -18.67 18.03 6.25
N LYS A 230 -17.84 17.09 6.73
CA LYS A 230 -16.64 16.63 6.02
C LYS A 230 -17.01 15.77 4.80
N ALA A 231 -18.07 14.97 4.91
CA ALA A 231 -18.60 14.21 3.79
C ALA A 231 -19.11 15.14 2.69
N GLN A 232 -19.84 16.18 3.08
CA GLN A 232 -20.38 17.18 2.17
C GLN A 232 -19.25 17.94 1.45
N GLN A 233 -18.15 18.28 2.15
CA GLN A 233 -16.97 18.87 1.52
C GLN A 233 -16.38 17.99 0.41
N ILE A 234 -16.33 16.67 0.60
CA ILE A 234 -15.88 15.72 -0.44
C ILE A 234 -16.85 15.72 -1.61
N ILE A 235 -18.15 15.58 -1.34
CA ILE A 235 -19.20 15.53 -2.36
C ILE A 235 -19.21 16.81 -3.21
N ASP A 236 -19.18 17.97 -2.56
CA ASP A 236 -19.17 19.27 -3.22
C ASP A 236 -17.92 19.48 -4.07
N HIS A 237 -16.77 18.98 -3.62
CA HIS A 237 -15.56 18.99 -4.43
C HIS A 237 -15.68 18.10 -5.67
N LEU A 238 -16.23 16.89 -5.53
CA LEU A 238 -16.47 15.98 -6.66
C LEU A 238 -17.42 16.62 -7.70
N ARG A 239 -18.50 17.25 -7.23
CA ARG A 239 -19.44 18.02 -8.05
C ARG A 239 -18.76 19.18 -8.78
N LYS A 240 -17.98 19.99 -8.05
CA LYS A 240 -17.23 21.12 -8.61
C LYS A 240 -16.26 20.69 -9.71
N LYS A 241 -15.72 19.47 -9.63
CA LYS A 241 -14.83 18.87 -10.62
C LYS A 241 -15.57 18.19 -11.78
N GLY A 242 -16.90 18.30 -11.83
CA GLY A 242 -17.73 17.83 -12.94
C GLY A 242 -18.26 16.41 -12.81
N MET A 243 -18.31 15.84 -11.60
CA MET A 243 -19.08 14.62 -11.35
C MET A 243 -20.57 14.97 -11.32
N ALA A 244 -21.40 14.23 -12.06
CA ALA A 244 -22.84 14.47 -12.08
C ALA A 244 -23.47 14.00 -10.76
N ASP A 245 -24.55 14.65 -10.33
CA ASP A 245 -25.30 14.21 -9.14
C ASP A 245 -25.86 12.78 -9.31
N SER A 246 -26.18 12.38 -10.54
CA SER A 246 -26.60 11.01 -10.85
C SER A 246 -25.51 9.95 -10.63
N ASP A 247 -24.24 10.35 -10.53
CA ASP A 247 -23.12 9.45 -10.28
C ASP A 247 -22.80 9.31 -8.79
N ILE A 248 -23.40 10.13 -7.92
CA ILE A 248 -23.16 10.15 -6.48
C ILE A 248 -24.39 9.56 -5.79
N PHE A 249 -24.18 8.47 -5.05
CA PHE A 249 -25.23 7.87 -4.25
C PHE A 249 -25.42 8.66 -2.96
N ASP A 250 -26.55 9.36 -2.86
CA ASP A 250 -27.04 9.98 -1.64
C ASP A 250 -27.92 8.99 -0.88
N ALA A 251 -27.34 8.37 0.16
CA ALA A 251 -28.03 7.35 0.93
C ALA A 251 -29.15 7.89 1.82
N ASP A 252 -29.10 9.17 2.23
CA ASP A 252 -30.10 9.80 3.08
C ASP A 252 -31.36 10.12 2.29
N SER A 253 -31.19 10.61 1.05
CA SER A 253 -32.29 10.80 0.12
C SER A 253 -32.90 9.47 -0.34
N TYR A 254 -32.07 8.43 -0.54
CA TYR A 254 -32.54 7.13 -1.05
C TYR A 254 -33.18 6.25 0.04
N LEU A 255 -32.71 6.33 1.29
CA LEU A 255 -33.15 5.52 2.42
C LEU A 255 -33.32 6.37 3.69
N PRO A 256 -34.31 7.29 3.71
CA PRO A 256 -34.52 8.16 4.86
C PRO A 256 -34.87 7.33 6.10
N GLY A 257 -34.25 7.67 7.24
CA GLY A 257 -34.46 7.00 8.54
C GLY A 257 -33.91 5.57 8.64
N SER A 258 -33.24 5.06 7.61
CA SER A 258 -32.61 3.74 7.67
C SER A 258 -31.30 3.76 8.46
N SER A 259 -30.94 2.62 9.04
CA SER A 259 -29.66 2.48 9.75
C SER A 259 -28.48 2.61 8.79
N TRP A 260 -27.35 3.07 9.34
CA TRP A 260 -26.10 3.24 8.61
C TRP A 260 -25.63 1.94 7.92
N THR A 261 -25.75 0.80 8.60
CA THR A 261 -25.46 -0.53 8.04
C THR A 261 -26.30 -0.85 6.82
N LYS A 262 -27.60 -0.52 6.84
CA LYS A 262 -28.51 -0.79 5.73
C LYS A 262 -28.18 0.09 4.51
N LYS A 263 -27.85 1.35 4.76
CA LYS A 263 -27.37 2.28 3.73
C LYS A 263 -26.10 1.75 3.06
N MET A 264 -25.15 1.26 3.86
CA MET A 264 -23.91 0.65 3.36
C MET A 264 -24.15 -0.63 2.55
N GLU A 265 -25.04 -1.53 2.99
CA GLU A 265 -25.38 -2.75 2.25
C GLU A 265 -25.92 -2.41 0.85
N VAL A 266 -26.87 -1.48 0.78
CA VAL A 266 -27.51 -1.08 -0.49
C VAL A 266 -26.51 -0.37 -1.40
N ALA A 267 -25.73 0.55 -0.84
CA ALA A 267 -24.66 1.21 -1.58
C ALA A 267 -23.65 0.19 -2.15
N SER A 268 -23.35 -0.90 -1.42
CA SER A 268 -22.35 -1.90 -1.83
C SER A 268 -22.73 -2.66 -3.10
N CYS A 269 -24.03 -2.76 -3.38
CA CYS A 269 -24.54 -3.39 -4.59
C CYS A 269 -24.66 -2.42 -5.76
N LYS A 270 -24.74 -1.12 -5.48
CA LYS A 270 -25.09 -0.09 -6.48
C LYS A 270 -23.91 0.81 -6.86
N CYS A 271 -22.90 0.92 -6.01
CA CYS A 271 -21.80 1.88 -6.16
C CYS A 271 -20.48 1.20 -6.54
N ARG A 272 -19.74 1.84 -7.45
CA ARG A 272 -18.40 1.39 -7.84
C ARG A 272 -17.34 1.67 -6.77
N TRP A 273 -17.37 2.87 -6.20
CA TRP A 273 -16.42 3.35 -5.19
C TRP A 273 -17.11 3.68 -3.87
N PHE A 274 -16.46 3.31 -2.78
CA PHE A 274 -16.79 3.68 -1.41
C PHE A 274 -15.68 4.54 -0.84
N ILE A 275 -15.99 5.78 -0.49
CA ILE A 275 -15.08 6.64 0.25
C ILE A 275 -15.46 6.55 1.73
N PHE A 276 -14.60 5.97 2.56
CA PHE A 276 -14.86 5.83 3.99
C PHE A 276 -14.21 6.94 4.78
N LEU A 277 -14.99 7.84 5.38
CA LEU A 277 -14.46 8.79 6.33
C LEU A 277 -14.18 8.10 7.66
N LEU A 278 -12.89 7.95 7.98
CA LEU A 278 -12.37 7.41 9.23
C LEU A 278 -11.82 8.57 10.06
N THR A 279 -12.72 9.38 10.62
CA THR A 279 -12.37 10.46 11.53
C THR A 279 -12.21 9.95 12.96
N LYS A 280 -11.82 10.84 13.88
CA LYS A 280 -11.81 10.54 15.32
C LYS A 280 -13.17 10.07 15.82
N ASN A 281 -14.27 10.65 15.33
CA ASN A 281 -15.63 10.31 15.75
C ASN A 281 -15.99 8.91 15.27
N ALA A 282 -15.79 8.64 13.97
CA ALA A 282 -16.00 7.32 13.39
C ALA A 282 -15.18 6.23 14.10
N LEU A 283 -13.90 6.48 14.38
CA LEU A 283 -13.02 5.50 15.02
C LEU A 283 -13.32 5.26 16.52
N GLN A 284 -14.05 6.17 17.17
CA GLN A 284 -14.52 5.99 18.55
C GLN A 284 -15.86 5.24 18.62
N ASP A 285 -16.59 5.14 17.50
CA ASP A 285 -17.81 4.35 17.42
C ASP A 285 -17.47 2.84 17.49
N LYS A 286 -17.91 2.21 18.58
CA LYS A 286 -17.73 0.77 18.83
C LYS A 286 -18.48 -0.10 17.82
N SER A 287 -19.51 0.44 17.17
CA SER A 287 -20.31 -0.26 16.17
C SER A 287 -19.70 -0.20 14.77
N LEU A 288 -18.75 0.72 14.52
CA LEU A 288 -18.10 0.92 13.23
C LEU A 288 -17.56 -0.39 12.63
N ASN A 289 -16.76 -1.12 13.41
CA ASN A 289 -16.12 -2.34 12.91
C ASN A 289 -17.16 -3.42 12.57
N TYR A 290 -18.20 -3.57 13.39
CA TYR A 290 -19.29 -4.51 13.12
C TYR A 290 -20.06 -4.12 11.85
N ASN A 291 -20.41 -2.85 11.70
CA ASN A 291 -21.19 -2.35 10.57
C ASN A 291 -20.43 -2.51 9.25
N VAL A 292 -19.13 -2.19 9.25
CA VAL A 292 -18.26 -2.36 8.09
C VAL A 292 -18.10 -3.84 7.73
N VAL A 293 -17.82 -4.71 8.71
CA VAL A 293 -17.66 -6.15 8.45
C VAL A 293 -18.97 -6.77 7.97
N SER A 294 -20.10 -6.43 8.59
CA SER A 294 -21.41 -6.98 8.24
C SER A 294 -21.89 -6.51 6.87
N ALA A 295 -21.78 -5.21 6.57
CA ALA A 295 -22.32 -4.65 5.33
C ALA A 295 -21.39 -4.84 4.13
N LEU A 296 -20.08 -4.89 4.35
CA LEU A 296 -19.09 -4.86 3.28
C LEU A 296 -18.08 -6.00 3.29
N GLY A 297 -18.04 -6.85 4.32
CA GLY A 297 -17.06 -7.92 4.44
C GLY A 297 -16.98 -8.79 3.18
N ASP A 298 -18.13 -9.30 2.73
CA ASP A 298 -18.23 -10.12 1.51
C ASP A 298 -17.98 -9.32 0.23
N SER A 299 -18.50 -8.09 0.15
CA SER A 299 -18.35 -7.22 -1.03
C SER A 299 -16.90 -6.77 -1.25
N ILE A 300 -16.17 -6.50 -0.17
CA ILE A 300 -14.73 -6.17 -0.19
C ILE A 300 -13.92 -7.43 -0.49
N TYR A 301 -14.20 -8.55 0.18
CA TYR A 301 -13.46 -9.80 -0.01
C TYR A 301 -13.58 -10.34 -1.45
N ARG A 302 -14.79 -10.32 -2.00
CA ARG A 302 -15.07 -10.72 -3.39
C ARG A 302 -14.78 -9.62 -4.43
N ARG A 303 -14.15 -8.51 -4.03
CA ARG A 303 -13.80 -7.35 -4.87
C ARG A 303 -14.96 -6.74 -5.68
N LYS A 304 -16.19 -6.87 -5.20
CA LYS A 304 -17.39 -6.28 -5.82
C LYS A 304 -17.44 -4.77 -5.66
N VAL A 305 -16.79 -4.25 -4.62
CA VAL A 305 -16.74 -2.83 -4.28
C VAL A 305 -15.30 -2.38 -4.13
N ARG A 306 -14.99 -1.17 -4.62
CA ARG A 306 -13.70 -0.53 -4.40
C ARG A 306 -13.80 0.43 -3.23
N VAL A 307 -12.89 0.36 -2.28
CA VAL A 307 -12.94 1.17 -1.07
C VAL A 307 -11.72 2.08 -0.99
N ILE A 308 -11.93 3.31 -0.55
CA ILE A 308 -10.93 4.34 -0.28
C ILE A 308 -11.18 4.87 1.14
N PRO A 309 -10.47 4.37 2.16
CA PRO A 309 -10.51 4.98 3.47
C PRO A 309 -9.83 6.36 3.42
N VAL A 310 -10.45 7.35 4.05
CA VAL A 310 -9.93 8.70 4.22
C VAL A 310 -9.80 8.91 5.72
N VAL A 311 -8.56 8.98 6.20
CA VAL A 311 -8.25 8.92 7.63
C VAL A 311 -7.88 10.30 8.13
N ASP A 312 -8.63 10.81 9.11
CA ASP A 312 -8.27 12.05 9.81
C ASP A 312 -7.12 11.80 10.79
N ARG A 313 -6.26 12.80 11.02
CA ARG A 313 -5.03 12.67 11.84
C ARG A 313 -5.39 12.18 13.26
N CYS A 314 -5.25 10.88 13.49
CA CYS A 314 -5.53 10.25 14.77
C CYS A 314 -4.26 9.58 15.30
N ASP A 315 -3.87 9.92 16.52
CA ASP A 315 -2.68 9.37 17.17
C ASP A 315 -2.81 7.87 17.51
N ASN A 316 -4.05 7.36 17.59
CA ASN A 316 -4.38 5.96 17.85
C ASN A 316 -5.41 5.44 16.83
N LEU A 317 -4.92 4.90 15.71
CA LEU A 317 -5.75 4.38 14.62
C LEU A 317 -6.24 2.94 14.92
N VAL A 318 -7.45 2.81 15.48
CA VAL A 318 -8.16 1.51 15.52
C VAL A 318 -9.01 1.37 14.25
N ILE A 319 -8.35 1.20 13.10
CA ILE A 319 -9.05 0.99 11.83
C ILE A 319 -9.81 -0.36 11.88
N PRO A 320 -11.07 -0.44 11.41
CA PRO A 320 -11.81 -1.69 11.27
C PRO A 320 -11.03 -2.77 10.54
N GLU A 321 -11.13 -4.03 10.96
CA GLU A 321 -10.31 -5.11 10.40
C GLU A 321 -10.50 -5.24 8.89
N ALA A 322 -11.73 -5.13 8.40
CA ALA A 322 -12.02 -5.15 6.96
C ALA A 322 -11.34 -4.01 6.17
N LEU A 323 -11.03 -2.87 6.82
CA LEU A 323 -10.43 -1.69 6.19
C LEU A 323 -8.92 -1.56 6.44
N ARG A 324 -8.36 -2.26 7.44
CA ARG A 324 -6.92 -2.23 7.78
C ARG A 324 -6.01 -2.57 6.60
N TRP A 325 -6.55 -3.27 5.62
CA TRP A 325 -5.82 -3.77 4.46
C TRP A 325 -5.93 -2.88 3.22
N ILE A 326 -6.65 -1.76 3.32
CA ILE A 326 -6.97 -0.88 2.19
C ILE A 326 -6.12 0.39 2.33
N THR A 327 -5.47 0.81 1.24
CA THR A 327 -4.66 2.03 1.22
C THR A 327 -5.53 3.23 1.55
N TYR A 328 -5.20 3.96 2.61
CA TYR A 328 -5.96 5.14 3.00
C TYR A 328 -5.33 6.43 2.47
N ILE A 329 -6.17 7.44 2.31
CA ILE A 329 -5.75 8.82 2.01
C ILE A 329 -5.78 9.60 3.32
N PRO A 330 -4.69 10.23 3.75
CA PRO A 330 -4.73 11.08 4.92
C PRO A 330 -5.59 12.32 4.64
N PHE A 331 -6.51 12.63 5.54
CA PHE A 331 -7.26 13.88 5.50
C PHE A 331 -6.27 15.03 5.71
N ASP A 332 -6.22 15.94 4.75
CA ASP A 332 -5.31 17.08 4.76
C ASP A 332 -6.11 18.38 4.78
N ILE A 333 -5.86 19.21 5.80
CA ILE A 333 -6.48 20.54 5.98
C ILE A 333 -6.26 21.43 4.74
N ASN A 334 -5.18 21.18 3.98
CA ASN A 334 -4.89 21.93 2.74
C ASN A 334 -5.67 21.42 1.50
N GLY A 335 -6.61 20.48 1.66
CA GLY A 335 -7.49 20.03 0.57
C GLY A 335 -6.86 19.08 -0.46
N ARG A 336 -5.57 18.72 -0.34
CA ARG A 336 -4.88 17.81 -1.28
C ARG A 336 -5.51 16.41 -1.38
N HIS A 337 -6.19 15.99 -0.31
CA HIS A 337 -6.92 14.73 -0.28
C HIS A 337 -8.11 14.73 -1.25
N LEU A 338 -8.75 15.88 -1.47
CA LEU A 338 -9.92 16.03 -2.36
C LEU A 338 -9.56 15.81 -3.84
N GLU A 339 -8.43 16.37 -4.28
CA GLU A 339 -7.92 16.17 -5.64
C GLU A 339 -7.54 14.70 -5.89
N SER A 340 -6.97 14.05 -4.87
CA SER A 340 -6.62 12.62 -4.91
C SER A 340 -7.87 11.76 -5.06
N LEU A 341 -8.93 12.05 -4.27
CA LEU A 341 -10.20 11.35 -4.33
C LEU A 341 -10.86 11.48 -5.70
N TYR A 342 -10.98 12.71 -6.22
CA TYR A 342 -11.57 12.94 -7.54
C TYR A 342 -10.83 12.17 -8.63
N SER A 343 -9.50 12.22 -8.62
CA SER A 343 -8.66 11.55 -9.62
C SER A 343 -8.89 10.03 -9.62
N ILE A 344 -8.95 9.41 -8.42
CA ILE A 344 -9.11 7.95 -8.26
C ILE A 344 -10.50 7.53 -8.76
N VAL A 345 -11.53 8.24 -8.31
CA VAL A 345 -12.92 7.90 -8.60
C VAL A 345 -13.23 8.06 -10.09
N SER A 346 -12.86 9.21 -10.68
CA SER A 346 -13.20 9.56 -12.06
C SER A 346 -12.52 8.66 -13.11
N GLY A 347 -11.63 7.76 -12.68
CA GLY A 347 -10.83 6.95 -13.59
C GLY A 347 -9.88 7.79 -14.45
N LYS A 348 -9.76 9.11 -14.18
CA LYS A 348 -8.72 9.98 -14.74
C LYS A 348 -7.33 9.62 -14.22
N PHE A 349 -7.26 8.75 -13.21
CA PHE A 349 -6.20 7.74 -13.12
C PHE A 349 -6.32 6.71 -14.28
N LEU A 350 -6.08 7.17 -15.51
CA LEU A 350 -5.10 6.48 -16.33
C LEU A 350 -3.78 6.89 -15.69
N PHE A 351 -3.35 6.20 -14.64
CA PHE A 351 -2.10 5.44 -14.73
C PHE A 351 -1.22 5.93 -15.93
N ASN A 352 -0.64 7.13 -15.85
CA ASN A 352 0.18 7.77 -16.89
C ASN A 352 1.35 8.49 -16.27
#